data_AF-A0A933BMR6-F1
#
_entry.id   AF-A0A933BMR6-F1
#
_cell.length_a   1.000
_cell.length_b   1.000
_cell.length_c   1.000
_cell.angle_alpha   90.00
_cell.angle_beta   90.00
_cell.angle_gamma   90.00
#
_symmetry.space_group_name_H-M   'P 1'
#
loop_
_entity.id
_entity.type
_entity.pdbx_description
1 polymer ?
#
loop_
_entity_poly.entity_id
_entity_poly.type
_entity_poly.pdbx_seq_one_letter_code
_entity_poly.pdbx_strand_id
1 'polypeptide(L)'
;MNKTREYPLRRWLARAGVDLSDWFERWFPDAFTFGLIAVAIVFAASVAAGDSPGRVAGWFGAGYWELVKFTMQMVMIIVSGYAVATSPPVYRLIRRMAGLPTSPPGAVAFVALFSMLSSLFSWSFSLIFSGLLAREVAHRVRGADYRALGAAAYLGLGSVWALGLSSSAALLMASRSSMPAALLEISGAVPLEETILLWQSLLMAGVLIFVSVAVAYGATPSADQARGPESLGVQYRPV
;
A
#
# COMPACT_ATOMS: atom_id res chain seq x y z
N MET A 1 -15.68 13.88 -26.16
CA MET A 1 -15.59 13.27 -27.51
C MET A 1 -14.33 12.42 -27.49
N ASN A 2 -14.34 11.08 -27.41
CA ASN A 2 -14.95 10.14 -28.35
C ASN A 2 -15.04 8.72 -27.73
N LYS A 3 -16.16 8.04 -28.02
CA LYS A 3 -16.46 6.59 -27.96
C LYS A 3 -16.45 5.86 -26.61
N THR A 4 -17.67 5.71 -26.08
CA THR A 4 -18.21 4.42 -25.61
C THR A 4 -17.62 3.27 -26.42
N ARG A 5 -16.67 2.52 -25.85
CA ARG A 5 -16.19 1.26 -26.41
C ARG A 5 -16.99 0.14 -25.77
N GLU A 6 -17.85 -0.49 -26.55
CA GLU A 6 -18.54 -1.72 -26.16
C GLU A 6 -17.50 -2.82 -25.93
N TYR A 7 -17.50 -3.38 -24.72
CA TYR A 7 -16.61 -4.49 -24.33
C TYR A 7 -17.42 -5.78 -24.29
N PRO A 8 -17.20 -6.74 -25.22
CA PRO A 8 -17.81 -8.04 -25.12
C PRO A 8 -17.10 -8.82 -24.00
N LEU A 9 -17.90 -9.32 -23.04
CA LEU A 9 -17.51 -10.18 -21.91
C LEU A 9 -16.69 -9.53 -20.79
N ARG A 10 -17.23 -8.50 -20.12
CA ARG A 10 -16.85 -8.27 -18.72
C ARG A 10 -17.67 -9.22 -17.84
N ARG A 11 -17.00 -10.11 -17.08
CA ARG A 11 -17.60 -10.66 -15.84
C ARG A 11 -18.12 -9.46 -15.04
N TRP A 12 -19.33 -9.54 -14.51
CA TRP A 12 -20.00 -8.45 -13.79
C TRP A 12 -19.11 -7.77 -12.73
N LEU A 13 -18.25 -8.55 -12.07
CA LEU A 13 -17.23 -8.08 -11.13
C LEU A 13 -16.28 -7.02 -11.72
N ALA A 14 -15.80 -7.23 -12.95
CA ALA A 14 -14.90 -6.31 -13.62
C ALA A 14 -15.60 -5.02 -14.06
N ARG A 15 -16.92 -5.04 -14.31
CA ARG A 15 -17.70 -3.81 -14.53
C ARG A 15 -17.82 -3.05 -13.22
N ALA A 16 -18.34 -3.72 -12.19
CA ALA A 16 -18.53 -3.16 -10.86
C ALA A 16 -17.24 -2.51 -10.31
N GLY A 17 -16.09 -3.15 -10.47
CA GLY A 17 -14.81 -2.59 -10.02
C GLY A 17 -14.39 -1.30 -10.72
N VAL A 18 -14.64 -1.18 -12.03
CA VAL A 18 -14.32 0.05 -12.78
C VAL A 18 -15.34 1.14 -12.47
N ASP A 19 -16.63 0.81 -12.43
CA ASP A 19 -17.68 1.78 -12.11
C ASP A 19 -17.49 2.35 -10.69
N LEU A 20 -17.06 1.51 -9.74
CA LEU A 20 -16.70 1.93 -8.39
C LEU A 20 -15.48 2.86 -8.41
N SER A 21 -14.42 2.50 -9.14
CA SER A 21 -13.21 3.32 -9.27
C SER A 21 -13.53 4.70 -9.83
N ASP A 22 -14.30 4.77 -10.92
CA ASP A 22 -14.70 6.03 -11.57
C ASP A 22 -15.55 6.90 -10.62
N TRP A 23 -16.39 6.28 -9.79
CA TRP A 23 -17.16 6.98 -8.77
C TRP A 23 -16.26 7.55 -7.67
N PHE A 24 -15.32 6.76 -7.14
CA PHE A 24 -14.38 7.18 -6.10
C PHE A 24 -13.48 8.32 -6.60
N GLU A 25 -12.92 8.22 -7.81
CA GLU A 25 -12.08 9.29 -8.39
C GLU A 25 -12.83 10.62 -8.54
N ARG A 26 -14.15 10.57 -8.78
CA ARG A 26 -14.98 11.76 -8.97
C ARG A 26 -15.46 12.40 -7.67
N TRP A 27 -15.74 11.59 -6.65
CA TRP A 27 -16.48 12.05 -5.47
C TRP A 27 -15.73 11.91 -4.16
N PHE A 28 -14.69 11.09 -4.09
CA PHE A 28 -13.99 10.84 -2.83
C PHE A 28 -13.12 12.07 -2.48
N PRO A 29 -13.42 12.79 -1.38
CA PRO A 29 -12.64 13.95 -0.97
C PRO A 29 -11.20 13.58 -0.66
N ASP A 30 -10.30 14.56 -0.74
CA ASP A 30 -8.95 14.39 -0.26
C ASP A 30 -8.94 14.16 1.27
N ALA A 31 -7.91 13.48 1.76
CA ALA A 31 -7.79 13.14 3.19
C ALA A 31 -7.75 14.37 4.11
N PHE A 32 -7.23 15.50 3.63
CA PHE A 32 -7.19 16.75 4.41
C PHE A 32 -8.58 17.37 4.54
N THR A 33 -9.41 17.32 3.49
CA THR A 33 -10.82 17.70 3.54
C THR A 33 -11.57 16.87 4.60
N PHE A 34 -11.38 15.54 4.63
CA PHE A 34 -11.96 14.71 5.70
C PHE A 34 -11.49 15.13 7.10
N GLY A 35 -10.21 15.44 7.26
CA GLY A 35 -9.65 15.94 8.51
C GLY A 35 -10.32 17.25 8.96
N LEU A 36 -10.48 18.22 8.05
CA LEU A 36 -11.15 19.49 8.32
C LEU A 36 -12.62 19.31 8.71
N ILE A 37 -13.35 18.46 7.98
CA ILE A 37 -14.75 18.14 8.28
C ILE A 37 -14.85 17.50 9.66
N ALA A 38 -13.97 16.54 9.98
CA ALA A 38 -13.96 15.89 11.29
C ALA A 38 -13.68 16.90 12.42
N VAL A 39 -12.72 17.80 12.25
CA VAL A 39 -12.45 18.88 13.21
C VAL A 39 -13.68 19.75 13.41
N ALA A 40 -14.36 20.16 12.33
CA ALA A 40 -15.57 20.99 12.42
C ALA A 40 -16.73 20.27 13.12
N ILE A 41 -16.95 18.98 12.80
CA ILE A 41 -17.98 18.15 13.43
C ILE A 41 -17.70 17.99 14.92
N VAL A 42 -16.48 17.60 15.30
CA VAL A 42 -16.10 17.41 16.70
C VAL A 42 -16.20 18.73 17.47
N PHE A 43 -15.76 19.84 16.86
CA PHE A 43 -15.88 21.18 17.46
C PHE A 43 -17.34 21.55 17.72
N ALA A 44 -18.22 21.39 16.74
CA ALA A 44 -19.64 21.67 16.87
C ALA A 44 -20.31 20.77 17.92
N ALA A 45 -19.95 19.49 17.95
CA ALA A 45 -20.46 18.52 18.92
C ALA A 45 -20.04 18.88 20.36
N SER A 46 -18.79 19.27 20.60
CA SER A 46 -18.32 19.71 21.92
C SER A 46 -19.04 20.98 22.38
N VAL A 47 -19.23 21.95 21.50
CA VAL A 47 -19.98 23.18 21.82
C VAL A 47 -21.45 22.86 22.14
N ALA A 48 -22.07 21.97 21.36
CA ALA A 48 -23.43 21.51 21.62
C ALA A 48 -23.57 20.72 22.94
N ALA A 49 -22.49 20.05 23.38
CA ALA A 49 -22.41 19.37 24.67
C ALA A 49 -22.19 20.31 25.87
N GLY A 50 -22.03 21.63 25.63
CA GLY A 50 -21.92 22.65 26.67
C GLY A 50 -20.51 23.19 26.90
N ASP A 51 -19.52 22.81 26.08
CA ASP A 51 -18.19 23.41 26.13
C ASP A 51 -18.18 24.82 25.52
N SER A 52 -17.36 25.73 26.09
CA SER A 52 -17.16 27.04 25.47
C SER A 52 -16.28 26.93 24.21
N PRO A 53 -16.56 27.68 23.13
CA PRO A 53 -15.76 27.63 21.90
C PRO A 53 -14.25 27.85 22.12
N GLY A 54 -13.89 28.74 23.05
CA GLY A 54 -12.49 28.98 23.41
C GLY A 54 -11.82 27.79 24.11
N ARG A 55 -12.56 27.04 24.95
CA ARG A 55 -12.06 25.82 25.60
C ARG A 55 -11.81 24.72 24.57
N VAL A 56 -12.76 24.50 23.67
CA VAL A 56 -12.64 23.50 22.60
C VAL A 56 -11.47 23.84 21.67
N ALA A 57 -11.34 25.11 21.27
CA ALA A 57 -10.18 25.56 20.47
C ALA A 57 -8.85 25.34 21.21
N GLY A 58 -8.82 25.57 22.52
CA GLY A 58 -7.66 25.29 23.38
C GLY A 58 -7.26 23.82 23.37
N TRP A 59 -8.22 22.88 23.41
CA TRP A 59 -7.93 21.44 23.34
C TRP A 59 -7.32 21.03 22.01
N PHE A 60 -7.87 21.49 20.88
CA PHE A 60 -7.28 21.23 19.56
C PHE A 60 -5.86 21.81 19.45
N GLY A 61 -5.65 23.04 19.93
CA GLY A 61 -4.34 23.67 19.93
C GLY A 61 -3.30 22.94 20.78
N ALA A 62 -3.70 22.44 21.96
CA ALA A 62 -2.82 21.65 22.83
C ALA A 62 -2.45 20.30 22.19
N GLY A 63 -3.43 19.60 21.60
CA GLY A 63 -3.22 18.29 20.97
C GLY A 63 -2.47 18.34 19.64
N TYR A 64 -2.47 19.48 18.94
CA TYR A 64 -1.85 19.63 17.61
C TYR A 64 -0.38 19.18 17.58
N TRP A 65 0.38 19.48 18.63
CA TRP A 65 1.81 19.20 18.68
C TRP A 65 2.15 17.77 19.12
N GLU A 66 1.18 17.01 19.66
CA GLU A 66 1.42 15.67 20.21
C GLU A 66 1.83 14.65 19.14
N LEU A 67 1.32 14.82 17.91
CA LEU A 67 1.58 13.89 16.80
C LEU A 67 2.81 14.25 15.96
N VAL A 68 3.47 15.39 16.19
CA VAL A 68 4.59 15.84 15.33
C VAL A 68 5.73 14.83 15.30
N LYS A 69 6.11 14.26 16.45
CA LYS A 69 7.15 13.23 16.51
C LYS A 69 6.77 11.99 15.70
N PHE A 70 5.52 11.54 15.84
CA PHE A 70 4.99 10.40 15.09
C PHE A 70 4.95 10.68 13.57
N THR A 71 4.47 11.86 13.18
CA THR A 71 4.47 12.30 11.78
C THR A 71 5.88 12.32 11.21
N MET A 72 6.86 12.86 11.94
CA MET A 72 8.26 12.86 11.51
C MET A 72 8.81 11.44 11.33
N GLN A 73 8.49 10.51 12.24
CA GLN A 73 8.85 9.10 12.09
C GLN A 73 8.27 8.49 10.81
N MET A 74 7.00 8.75 10.51
CA MET A 74 6.35 8.26 9.29
C MET A 74 6.93 8.88 8.02
N VAL A 75 7.23 10.18 8.02
CA VAL A 75 7.93 10.85 6.92
C VAL A 75 9.30 10.22 6.68
N MET A 76 10.08 10.00 7.73
CA MET A 76 11.40 9.38 7.62
C MET A 76 11.32 7.95 7.06
N ILE A 77 10.32 7.16 7.47
CA ILE A 77 10.07 5.81 6.94
C ILE A 77 9.79 5.85 5.43
N ILE A 78 8.99 6.81 4.96
CA ILE A 78 8.65 6.96 3.54
C ILE A 78 9.86 7.43 2.72
N VAL A 79 10.53 8.50 3.18
CA VAL A 79 11.67 9.10 2.47
C VAL A 79 12.85 8.11 2.40
N SER A 80 13.14 7.40 3.49
CA SER A 80 14.20 6.37 3.48
C SER A 80 13.83 5.18 2.59
N GLY A 81 12.60 4.68 2.67
CA GLY A 81 12.10 3.62 1.78
C GLY A 81 12.25 3.99 0.31
N TYR A 82 11.88 5.22 -0.05
CA TYR A 82 12.08 5.76 -1.39
C TYR A 82 13.56 5.83 -1.78
N ALA A 83 14.39 6.46 -0.95
CA ALA A 83 15.81 6.65 -1.23
C ALA A 83 16.55 5.31 -1.46
N VAL A 84 16.22 4.29 -0.66
CA VAL A 84 16.78 2.94 -0.82
C VAL A 84 16.26 2.30 -2.12
N ALA A 85 14.95 2.34 -2.39
CA ALA A 85 14.35 1.74 -3.57
C ALA A 85 14.86 2.34 -4.90
N THR A 86 15.13 3.65 -4.92
CA THR A 86 15.66 4.35 -6.10
C THR A 86 17.18 4.33 -6.18
N SER A 87 17.88 3.74 -5.20
CA SER A 87 19.33 3.70 -5.20
C SER A 87 19.88 2.87 -6.38
N PRO A 88 21.06 3.23 -6.96
CA PRO A 88 21.63 2.49 -8.09
C PRO A 88 21.83 0.98 -7.84
N PRO A 89 22.23 0.50 -6.64
CA PRO A 89 22.30 -0.94 -6.36
C PRO A 89 20.94 -1.64 -6.44
N VAL A 90 19.91 -1.08 -5.82
CA VAL A 90 18.57 -1.68 -5.82
C VAL A 90 17.95 -1.61 -7.21
N TYR A 91 18.11 -0.50 -7.91
CA TYR A 91 17.60 -0.37 -9.27
C TYR A 91 18.25 -1.37 -10.25
N ARG A 92 19.57 -1.64 -10.10
CA ARG A 92 20.24 -2.71 -10.85
C ARG A 92 19.66 -4.09 -10.54
N LEU A 93 19.31 -4.36 -9.29
CA LEU A 93 18.63 -5.60 -8.89
C LEU A 93 17.24 -5.70 -9.55
N ILE A 94 16.44 -4.63 -9.48
CA ILE A 94 15.12 -4.58 -10.13
C ILE A 94 15.24 -4.90 -11.63
N ARG A 95 16.19 -4.28 -12.33
CA ARG A 95 16.40 -4.52 -13.77
C ARG A 95 16.78 -5.97 -14.09
N ARG A 96 17.51 -6.65 -13.21
CA ARG A 96 17.86 -8.07 -13.35
C ARG A 96 16.64 -8.95 -13.09
N MET A 97 15.92 -8.69 -12.00
CA MET A 97 14.71 -9.41 -11.63
C MET A 97 13.63 -9.32 -12.69
N ALA A 98 13.46 -8.14 -13.30
CA ALA A 98 12.47 -7.91 -14.35
C ALA A 98 12.70 -8.73 -15.63
N GLY A 99 13.90 -9.31 -15.81
CA GLY A 99 14.20 -10.22 -16.92
C GLY A 99 13.83 -11.68 -16.68
N LEU A 100 13.40 -12.04 -15.47
CA LEU A 100 13.03 -13.41 -15.11
C LEU A 100 11.64 -13.84 -15.61
N PRO A 101 10.56 -13.05 -15.48
CA PRO A 101 9.26 -13.46 -15.99
C PRO A 101 9.22 -13.40 -17.52
N THR A 102 8.67 -14.45 -18.15
CA THR A 102 8.60 -14.58 -19.62
C THR A 102 7.17 -14.61 -20.17
N SER A 103 6.16 -14.74 -19.31
CA SER A 103 4.74 -14.78 -19.69
C SER A 103 3.94 -13.68 -18.97
N PRO A 104 2.83 -13.17 -19.55
CA PRO A 104 2.00 -12.16 -18.89
C PRO A 104 1.47 -12.58 -17.51
N PRO A 105 0.90 -13.80 -17.31
CA PRO A 105 0.46 -14.21 -15.98
C PRO A 105 1.62 -14.40 -15.00
N GLY A 106 2.76 -14.92 -15.49
CA GLY A 106 3.98 -15.04 -14.70
C GLY A 106 4.53 -13.69 -14.25
N ALA A 107 4.44 -12.67 -15.11
CA ALA A 107 4.86 -11.31 -14.80
C ALA A 107 4.04 -10.68 -13.67
N VAL A 108 2.71 -10.79 -13.73
CA VAL A 108 1.81 -10.26 -12.68
C VAL A 108 2.04 -10.99 -11.35
N ALA A 109 2.13 -12.33 -11.39
CA ALA A 109 2.43 -13.15 -10.22
C ALA A 109 3.81 -12.83 -9.60
N PHE A 110 4.82 -12.59 -10.44
CA PHE A 110 6.16 -12.23 -10.02
C PHE A 110 6.20 -10.88 -9.29
N VAL A 111 5.52 -9.86 -9.84
CA VAL A 111 5.39 -8.55 -9.18
C VAL A 111 4.63 -8.68 -7.87
N ALA A 112 3.56 -9.46 -7.82
CA ALA A 112 2.78 -9.71 -6.61
C ALA A 112 3.64 -10.33 -5.49
N LEU A 113 4.39 -11.38 -5.82
CA LEU A 113 5.28 -12.07 -4.90
C LEU A 113 6.30 -11.10 -4.28
N PHE A 114 7.02 -10.36 -5.13
CA PHE A 114 8.07 -9.47 -4.65
C PHE A 114 7.54 -8.20 -3.99
N SER A 115 6.34 -7.75 -4.35
CA SER A 115 5.60 -6.74 -3.57
C SER A 115 5.39 -7.23 -2.14
N MET A 116 4.82 -8.42 -1.95
CA MET A 116 4.54 -8.97 -0.62
C MET A 116 5.80 -9.30 0.19
N LEU A 117 6.81 -9.92 -0.42
CA LEU A 117 8.07 -10.24 0.27
C LEU A 117 8.81 -8.99 0.75
N SER A 118 8.91 -7.96 -0.11
CA SER A 118 9.52 -6.69 0.29
C SER A 118 8.68 -5.98 1.36
N SER A 119 7.35 -6.12 1.31
CA SER A 119 6.42 -5.51 2.26
C SER A 119 6.50 -6.13 3.65
N LEU A 120 6.82 -7.42 3.78
CA LEU A 120 7.08 -8.03 5.09
C LEU A 120 8.26 -7.35 5.81
N PHE A 121 9.24 -6.83 5.07
CA PHE A 121 10.39 -6.13 5.63
C PHE A 121 10.09 -4.65 5.86
N SER A 122 9.56 -3.96 4.85
CA SER A 122 9.21 -2.55 4.93
C SER A 122 8.13 -2.19 3.91
N TRP A 123 6.95 -1.78 4.41
CA TRP A 123 5.84 -1.34 3.58
C TRP A 123 6.18 -0.13 2.71
N SER A 124 6.96 0.83 3.23
CA SER A 124 7.31 2.04 2.48
C SER A 124 8.30 1.77 1.36
N PHE A 125 9.34 0.96 1.62
CA PHE A 125 10.26 0.48 0.60
C PHE A 125 9.52 -0.32 -0.48
N SER A 126 8.65 -1.25 -0.05
CA SER A 126 7.88 -2.11 -0.94
C SER A 126 7.07 -1.34 -1.97
N LEU A 127 6.35 -0.29 -1.55
CA LEU A 127 5.52 0.52 -2.47
C LEU A 127 6.31 1.11 -3.63
N ILE A 128 7.51 1.63 -3.36
CA ILE A 128 8.37 2.22 -4.39
C ILE A 128 9.03 1.13 -5.21
N PHE A 129 9.59 0.12 -4.54
CA PHE A 129 10.28 -1.01 -5.17
C PHE A 129 9.36 -1.78 -6.13
N SER A 130 8.15 -2.13 -5.70
CA SER A 130 7.20 -2.91 -6.49
C SER A 130 6.66 -2.12 -7.68
N GLY A 131 6.46 -0.80 -7.53
CA GLY A 131 6.07 0.08 -8.64
C GLY A 131 7.17 0.18 -9.71
N LEU A 132 8.43 0.33 -9.30
CA LEU A 132 9.57 0.29 -10.21
C LEU A 132 9.70 -1.08 -10.89
N LEU A 133 9.53 -2.17 -10.13
CA LEU A 133 9.57 -3.53 -10.69
C LEU A 133 8.44 -3.76 -11.70
N ALA A 134 7.21 -3.33 -11.39
CA ALA A 134 6.07 -3.41 -12.30
C ALA A 134 6.35 -2.70 -13.63
N ARG A 135 6.94 -1.50 -13.57
CA ARG A 135 7.32 -0.73 -14.76
C ARG A 135 8.40 -1.42 -15.58
N GLU A 136 9.44 -1.94 -14.93
CA GLU A 136 10.53 -2.66 -15.59
C GLU A 136 10.08 -3.99 -16.21
N VAL A 137 9.15 -4.70 -15.55
CA VAL A 137 8.54 -5.94 -16.04
C VAL A 137 7.61 -5.64 -17.23
N ALA A 138 6.76 -4.62 -17.13
CA ALA A 138 5.88 -4.20 -18.22
C ALA A 138 6.64 -3.86 -19.51
N HIS A 139 7.82 -3.23 -19.36
CA HIS A 139 8.67 -2.90 -20.50
C HIS A 139 9.28 -4.14 -21.19
N ARG A 140 9.57 -5.20 -20.43
CA ARG A 140 10.22 -6.42 -20.95
C ARG A 140 9.22 -7.47 -21.44
N VAL A 141 8.11 -7.66 -20.72
CA VAL A 141 7.12 -8.69 -21.01
C VAL A 141 6.01 -8.10 -21.87
N ARG A 142 6.17 -8.20 -23.19
CA ARG A 142 5.17 -7.76 -24.15
C ARG A 142 3.84 -8.48 -23.91
N GLY A 143 2.75 -7.72 -23.90
CA GLY A 143 1.40 -8.25 -23.63
C GLY A 143 1.06 -8.39 -22.14
N ALA A 144 1.93 -7.99 -21.21
CA ALA A 144 1.56 -7.85 -19.81
C ALA A 144 0.61 -6.65 -19.61
N ASP A 145 -0.50 -6.86 -18.92
CA ASP A 145 -1.44 -5.79 -18.59
C ASP A 145 -0.87 -4.90 -17.47
N TYR A 146 -0.66 -3.63 -17.77
CA TYR A 146 -0.05 -2.65 -16.86
C TYR A 146 -0.92 -2.36 -15.64
N ARG A 147 -2.25 -2.48 -15.76
CA ARG A 147 -3.18 -2.30 -14.65
C ARG A 147 -3.09 -3.49 -13.70
N ALA A 148 -3.00 -4.70 -14.24
CA ALA A 148 -2.78 -5.91 -13.43
C ALA A 148 -1.42 -5.88 -12.72
N LEU A 149 -0.36 -5.44 -13.40
CA LEU A 149 0.96 -5.23 -12.78
C LEU A 149 0.90 -4.15 -11.68
N GLY A 150 0.17 -3.06 -11.91
CA GLY A 150 -0.06 -2.03 -10.90
C GLY A 150 -0.81 -2.56 -9.67
N ALA A 151 -1.88 -3.33 -9.88
CA ALA A 151 -2.62 -3.98 -8.79
C ALA A 151 -1.73 -4.97 -8.02
N ALA A 152 -0.94 -5.77 -8.73
CA ALA A 152 0.03 -6.69 -8.13
C ALA A 152 1.09 -5.94 -7.30
N ALA A 153 1.55 -4.78 -7.74
CA ALA A 153 2.51 -3.95 -7.01
C ALA A 153 1.96 -3.46 -5.66
N TYR A 154 0.64 -3.29 -5.53
CA TYR A 154 -0.02 -2.90 -4.27
C TYR A 154 -0.31 -4.06 -3.30
N LEU A 155 -0.19 -5.32 -3.74
CA LEU A 155 -0.58 -6.46 -2.91
C LEU A 155 0.22 -6.56 -1.60
N GLY A 156 1.48 -6.10 -1.56
CA GLY A 156 2.24 -6.03 -0.31
C GLY A 156 1.52 -5.24 0.79
N LEU A 157 1.16 -3.99 0.50
CA LEU A 157 0.38 -3.15 1.42
C LEU A 157 -1.04 -3.70 1.63
N GLY A 158 -1.63 -4.31 0.60
CA GLY A 158 -3.00 -4.83 0.66
C GLY A 158 -3.18 -6.16 1.39
N SER A 159 -2.11 -6.88 1.76
CA SER A 159 -2.23 -8.25 2.28
C SER A 159 -1.37 -8.55 3.50
N VAL A 160 -0.04 -8.45 3.41
CA VAL A 160 0.87 -9.08 4.39
C VAL A 160 1.76 -8.11 5.15
N TRP A 161 1.77 -6.81 4.83
CA TRP A 161 2.66 -5.82 5.44
C TRP A 161 2.68 -5.85 6.98
N ALA A 162 1.55 -6.11 7.63
CA ALA A 162 1.41 -6.14 9.08
C ALA A 162 1.86 -7.45 9.74
N LEU A 163 2.23 -8.47 8.94
CA LEU A 163 2.62 -9.80 9.42
C LEU A 163 4.14 -9.98 9.51
N GLY A 164 4.93 -8.98 9.12
CA GLY A 164 6.38 -9.01 9.18
C GLY A 164 6.98 -7.87 10.01
N LEU A 165 8.28 -7.65 9.85
CA LEU A 165 9.03 -6.54 10.46
C LEU A 165 8.49 -5.16 10.06
N SER A 166 7.72 -5.09 8.98
CA SER A 166 7.01 -3.89 8.57
C SER A 166 5.84 -3.50 9.50
N SER A 167 5.48 -4.35 10.47
CA SER A 167 4.42 -4.08 11.43
C SER A 167 4.84 -3.07 12.49
N SER A 168 4.51 -1.80 12.27
CA SER A 168 4.79 -0.73 13.24
C SER A 168 4.18 -1.02 14.62
N ALA A 169 3.01 -1.66 14.67
CA ALA A 169 2.37 -2.05 15.92
C ALA A 169 3.18 -3.12 16.67
N ALA A 170 3.61 -4.19 15.99
CA ALA A 170 4.41 -5.24 16.63
C ALA A 170 5.77 -4.71 17.11
N LEU A 171 6.45 -3.88 16.30
CA LEU A 171 7.72 -3.25 16.67
C LEU A 171 7.58 -2.29 17.87
N LEU A 172 6.49 -1.53 17.92
CA LEU A 172 6.17 -0.64 19.05
C LEU A 172 5.95 -1.47 20.33
N MET A 173 5.22 -2.58 20.22
CA MET A 173 4.94 -3.48 21.34
C MET A 173 6.19 -4.19 21.88
N ALA A 174 7.13 -4.53 21.01
CA ALA A 174 8.39 -5.14 21.40
C ALA A 174 9.38 -4.15 22.06
N SER A 175 9.16 -2.84 21.93
CA SER A 175 10.13 -1.81 22.31
C SER A 175 9.64 -0.94 23.47
N ARG A 176 10.04 -1.28 24.70
CA ARG A 176 9.69 -0.51 25.92
C ARG A 176 9.98 0.98 25.82
N SER A 177 11.08 1.37 25.19
CA SER A 177 11.51 2.76 25.05
C SER A 177 10.64 3.59 24.09
N SER A 178 9.90 2.92 23.19
CA SER A 178 9.07 3.56 22.18
C SER A 178 7.59 3.55 22.53
N MET A 179 7.19 2.73 23.51
CA MET A 179 5.81 2.55 23.92
C MET A 179 5.33 3.69 24.84
N PRO A 180 4.09 4.20 24.65
CA PRO A 180 3.45 5.10 25.61
C PRO A 180 3.33 4.47 27.00
N ALA A 181 3.60 5.24 28.06
CA ALA A 181 3.59 4.74 29.45
C ALA A 181 2.26 4.05 29.83
N ALA A 182 1.13 4.63 29.41
CA ALA A 182 -0.19 4.05 29.65
C ALA A 182 -0.37 2.65 29.03
N LEU A 183 0.22 2.39 27.86
CA LEU A 183 0.15 1.06 27.23
C LEU A 183 1.10 0.06 27.91
N LEU A 184 2.26 0.54 28.36
CA LEU A 184 3.25 -0.28 29.05
C LEU A 184 2.73 -0.79 30.40
N GLU A 185 1.98 0.03 31.14
CA GLU A 185 1.35 -0.36 32.41
C GLU A 185 0.27 -1.44 32.22
N ILE A 186 -0.46 -1.41 31.10
CA ILE A 186 -1.55 -2.36 30.84
C ILE A 186 -1.02 -3.71 30.36
N SER A 187 -0.09 -3.69 29.40
CA SER A 187 0.25 -4.89 28.61
C SER A 187 1.71 -5.32 28.75
N GLY A 188 2.58 -4.48 29.30
CA GLY A 188 4.02 -4.70 29.22
C GLY A 188 4.52 -4.65 27.78
N ALA A 189 5.81 -4.99 27.58
CA ALA A 189 6.34 -5.18 26.23
C ALA A 189 6.12 -6.63 25.79
N VAL A 190 5.63 -6.81 24.57
CA VAL A 190 5.37 -8.13 23.97
C VAL A 190 6.44 -8.40 22.91
N PRO A 191 7.30 -9.42 23.09
CA PRO A 191 8.36 -9.76 22.14
C PRO A 191 7.85 -10.16 20.75
N LEU A 192 8.74 -10.15 19.74
CA LEU A 192 8.37 -10.52 18.37
C LEU A 192 8.07 -12.02 18.25
N GLU A 193 8.71 -12.83 19.09
CA GLU A 193 8.53 -14.28 19.25
C GLU A 193 7.09 -14.64 19.67
N GLU A 194 6.39 -13.72 20.33
CA GLU A 194 5.01 -13.86 20.77
C GLU A 194 4.01 -13.16 19.84
N THR A 195 4.46 -12.59 18.71
CA THR A 195 3.61 -11.86 17.76
C THR A 195 3.85 -12.32 16.32
N ILE A 196 4.67 -11.60 15.56
CA ILE A 196 4.86 -11.82 14.12
C ILE A 196 5.75 -13.03 13.80
N LEU A 197 6.58 -13.48 14.76
CA LEU A 197 7.46 -14.65 14.59
C LEU A 197 6.83 -15.98 15.06
N LEU A 198 5.59 -15.94 15.57
CA LEU A 198 4.82 -17.14 15.84
C LEU A 198 4.65 -17.96 14.55
N TRP A 199 4.74 -19.30 14.65
CA TRP A 199 4.59 -20.16 13.48
C TRP A 199 3.22 -20.00 12.81
N GLN A 200 2.18 -19.66 13.58
CA GLN A 200 0.84 -19.35 13.06
C GLN A 200 0.87 -18.07 12.20
N SER A 201 1.57 -17.03 12.64
CA SER A 201 1.74 -15.78 11.91
C SER A 201 2.54 -15.99 10.63
N LEU A 202 3.61 -16.78 10.70
CA LEU A 202 4.42 -17.15 9.53
C LEU A 202 3.64 -18.03 8.54
N LEU A 203 2.86 -18.98 9.03
CA LEU A 203 1.99 -19.81 8.20
C LEU A 203 0.92 -18.94 7.52
N MET A 204 0.28 -18.04 8.26
CA MET A 204 -0.72 -17.12 7.72
C MET A 204 -0.10 -16.22 6.63
N ALA A 205 1.08 -15.66 6.85
CA ALA A 205 1.81 -14.88 5.85
C ALA A 205 2.11 -15.73 4.60
N GLY A 206 2.59 -16.97 4.77
CA GLY A 206 2.86 -17.89 3.67
C GLY A 206 1.61 -18.25 2.85
N VAL A 207 0.50 -18.55 3.53
CA VAL A 207 -0.78 -18.86 2.89
C VAL A 207 -1.32 -17.65 2.12
N LEU A 208 -1.30 -16.46 2.72
CA LEU A 208 -1.74 -15.24 2.05
C LEU A 208 -0.89 -14.94 0.83
N ILE A 209 0.45 -15.05 0.93
CA ILE A 209 1.34 -14.88 -0.22
C ILE A 209 0.98 -15.87 -1.32
N PHE A 210 0.85 -17.16 -0.98
CA PHE A 210 0.55 -18.19 -1.97
C PHE A 210 -0.79 -17.93 -2.68
N VAL A 211 -1.86 -17.69 -1.91
CA VAL A 211 -3.19 -17.45 -2.46
C VAL A 211 -3.21 -16.17 -3.30
N SER A 212 -2.62 -15.07 -2.82
CA SER A 212 -2.57 -13.81 -3.54
C SER A 212 -1.76 -13.93 -4.84
N VAL A 213 -0.65 -14.68 -4.86
CA VAL A 213 0.10 -14.97 -6.09
C VAL A 213 -0.73 -15.82 -7.06
N ALA A 214 -1.41 -16.87 -6.58
CA ALA A 214 -2.25 -17.72 -7.41
C ALA A 214 -3.42 -16.93 -8.02
N VAL A 215 -4.07 -16.06 -7.24
CA VAL A 215 -5.12 -15.16 -7.72
C VAL A 215 -4.55 -14.16 -8.73
N ALA A 216 -3.40 -13.54 -8.47
CA ALA A 216 -2.76 -12.60 -9.39
C ALA A 216 -2.42 -13.26 -10.73
N TYR A 217 -1.90 -14.50 -10.70
CA TYR A 217 -1.65 -15.31 -11.89
C TYR A 217 -2.96 -15.59 -12.66
N GLY A 218 -3.97 -16.15 -11.99
CA GLY A 218 -5.23 -16.57 -12.62
C GLY A 218 -6.14 -15.42 -13.07
N ALA A 219 -6.03 -14.25 -12.44
CA ALA A 219 -6.80 -13.05 -12.77
C ALA A 219 -6.14 -12.19 -13.86
N THR A 220 -4.98 -12.60 -14.37
CA THR A 220 -4.28 -11.85 -15.43
C THR A 220 -5.13 -11.82 -16.70
N PRO A 221 -5.41 -10.64 -17.28
CA PRO A 221 -6.15 -10.54 -18.54
C PRO A 221 -5.45 -11.27 -19.69
N SER A 222 -6.25 -11.79 -20.62
CA SER A 222 -5.74 -12.35 -21.87
C SER A 222 -5.09 -11.28 -22.75
N ALA A 223 -4.21 -11.69 -23.66
CA ALA A 223 -3.40 -10.78 -24.46
C ALA A 223 -4.22 -9.78 -25.32
N ASP A 224 -5.42 -10.17 -25.75
CA ASP A 224 -6.37 -9.33 -26.48
C ASP A 224 -7.00 -8.22 -25.62
N GLN A 225 -7.04 -8.40 -24.30
CA GLN A 225 -7.58 -7.43 -23.34
C GLN A 225 -6.50 -6.64 -22.61
N ALA A 226 -5.24 -7.08 -22.73
CA ALA A 226 -4.10 -6.49 -22.06
C ALA A 226 -3.84 -5.05 -22.52
N ARG A 227 -3.60 -4.17 -21.55
CA ARG A 227 -3.24 -2.77 -21.79
C ARG A 227 -1.82 -2.49 -21.38
N GLY A 228 -0.98 -2.16 -22.35
CA GLY A 228 0.39 -1.71 -22.10
C GLY A 228 0.44 -0.31 -21.48
N PRO A 229 1.60 0.09 -20.93
CA PRO A 229 1.79 1.40 -20.31
C PRO A 229 1.51 2.57 -21.27
N GLU A 230 1.82 2.46 -22.57
CA GLU A 230 1.57 3.55 -23.53
C GLU A 230 0.07 3.87 -23.67
N SER A 231 -0.78 2.85 -23.55
CA SER A 231 -2.24 3.03 -23.62
C SER A 231 -2.85 3.82 -22.45
N LEU A 232 -2.06 4.03 -21.39
CA LEU A 232 -2.40 4.78 -20.19
C LEU A 232 -1.61 6.09 -20.09
N GLY A 233 -0.94 6.51 -21.17
CA GLY A 233 -0.11 7.72 -21.18
C GLY A 233 1.21 7.59 -20.40
N VAL A 234 1.60 6.37 -20.01
CA VAL A 234 2.83 6.12 -19.26
C VAL A 234 3.97 5.85 -20.24
N GLN A 235 4.97 6.73 -20.25
CA GLN A 235 6.20 6.53 -21.01
C GLN A 235 7.27 5.86 -20.14
N TYR A 236 7.93 4.85 -20.69
CA TYR A 236 9.07 4.23 -20.03
C TYR A 236 10.24 5.22 -19.96
N ARG A 237 10.70 5.50 -18.74
CA ARG A 237 11.95 6.23 -18.47
C ARG A 237 12.72 5.48 -17.39
N PRO A 238 13.94 5.00 -17.67
CA PRO A 238 14.75 4.40 -16.63
C PRO A 238 15.04 5.43 -15.53
N VAL A 239 15.06 4.97 -14.26
CA VAL A 239 15.52 5.78 -13.11
C VAL A 239 17.04 5.94 -13.16
#